data_AF-A0A943SW14-F1
#
_entry.id   AF-A0A943SW14-F1
#
_cell.length_a   1.000
_cell.length_b   1.000
_cell.length_c   1.000
_cell.angle_alpha   90.00
_cell.angle_beta   90.00
_cell.angle_gamma   90.00
#
_symmetry.space_group_name_H-M   'P 1'
#
loop_
_entity.id
_entity.type
_entity.pdbx_description
1 polymer ?
#
loop_
_entity_poly.entity_id
_entity_poly.type
_entity_poly.pdbx_seq_one_letter_code
_entity_poly.pdbx_strand_id
1 'polypeptide(L)'
;TKERLAGFAQAKGTILFYEDQDVVKGLQEQFPLYAENFPIWSEQGHGIALYATWLALAEKNIGMNVQHYNPLVDAQLAEKYDIPANWKLRAQSPFGQIVAPAGDKDIQIEGRFKVFGDK
;
A
#
# COMPACT_ATOMS: atom_id res chain seq x y z
N THR A 1 8.33 15.00 12.34
CA THR A 1 6.88 15.31 12.41
C THR A 1 6.46 16.66 11.82
N LYS A 2 7.33 17.60 11.44
CA LYS A 2 6.97 18.61 10.40
C LYS A 2 7.94 18.51 9.23
N GLU A 3 9.22 18.38 9.55
CA GLU A 3 10.31 18.11 8.59
C GLU A 3 10.07 16.86 7.74
N ARG A 4 9.59 15.76 8.34
CA ARG A 4 9.25 14.54 7.59
C ARG A 4 8.15 14.76 6.55
N LEU A 5 7.10 15.52 6.89
CA LEU A 5 6.04 15.90 5.94
C LEU A 5 6.57 16.86 4.86
N ALA A 6 7.44 17.79 5.24
CA ALA A 6 8.10 18.69 4.29
C ALA A 6 9.00 17.92 3.30
N GLY A 7 9.69 16.87 3.76
CA GLY A 7 10.44 15.96 2.90
C GLY A 7 9.55 15.22 1.92
N PHE A 8 8.38 14.73 2.36
CA PHE A 8 7.40 14.12 1.44
C PHE A 8 6.83 15.11 0.42
N ALA A 9 6.59 16.37 0.81
CA ALA A 9 6.08 17.39 -0.08
C ALA A 9 7.07 17.81 -1.19
N GLN A 10 8.37 17.51 -1.03
CA GLN A 10 9.39 17.69 -2.07
C GLN A 10 9.38 16.57 -3.12
N ALA A 11 8.63 15.48 -2.89
CA ALA A 11 8.45 14.42 -3.87
C ALA A 11 7.71 14.94 -5.12
N LYS A 12 7.83 14.20 -6.24
CA LYS A 12 7.18 14.58 -7.50
C LYS A 12 5.66 14.44 -7.42
N GLY A 13 5.17 13.48 -6.63
CA GLY A 13 3.76 13.26 -6.37
C GLY A 13 3.54 12.24 -5.26
N THR A 14 2.28 11.96 -4.95
CA THR A 14 1.86 10.96 -3.97
C THR A 14 0.78 10.07 -4.58
N ILE A 15 0.97 8.75 -4.50
CA ILE A 15 -0.04 7.77 -4.88
C ILE A 15 -0.89 7.46 -3.65
N LEU A 16 -2.21 7.46 -3.79
CA LEU A 16 -3.15 7.08 -2.74
C LEU A 16 -3.74 5.71 -3.10
N PHE A 17 -3.53 4.72 -2.23
CA PHE A 17 -4.00 3.35 -2.45
C PHE A 17 -5.30 3.12 -1.68
N TYR A 18 -6.35 2.74 -2.39
CA TYR A 18 -7.68 2.49 -1.82
C TYR A 18 -8.13 1.05 -2.09
N GLU A 19 -9.01 0.55 -1.23
CA GLU A 19 -9.75 -0.69 -1.44
C GLU A 19 -11.25 -0.40 -1.48
N ASP A 20 -11.92 -0.86 -2.53
CA ASP A 20 -13.37 -0.68 -2.72
C ASP A 20 -14.16 -1.64 -1.83
N GLN A 21 -14.78 -1.10 -0.79
CA GLN A 21 -15.50 -1.89 0.21
C GLN A 21 -16.82 -2.44 -0.30
N ASP A 22 -17.41 -1.89 -1.35
CA ASP A 22 -18.67 -2.40 -1.90
C ASP A 22 -18.41 -3.65 -2.74
N VAL A 23 -17.26 -3.71 -3.45
CA VAL A 23 -16.81 -4.94 -4.11
C VAL A 23 -16.54 -6.04 -3.08
N VAL A 24 -15.85 -5.72 -1.98
CA VAL A 24 -15.59 -6.68 -0.91
C VAL A 24 -16.90 -7.22 -0.34
N LYS A 25 -17.83 -6.34 0.06
CA LYS A 25 -19.14 -6.76 0.59
C LYS A 25 -19.94 -7.59 -0.41
N GLY A 26 -19.97 -7.17 -1.69
CA GLY A 26 -20.66 -7.92 -2.74
C GLY A 26 -20.11 -9.34 -2.91
N LEU A 27 -18.80 -9.52 -2.78
CA LEU A 27 -18.19 -10.86 -2.78
C LEU A 27 -18.55 -11.67 -1.53
N GLN A 28 -18.61 -11.03 -0.35
CA GLN A 28 -19.07 -11.68 0.88
C GLN A 28 -20.51 -12.19 0.77
N GLU A 29 -21.39 -11.40 0.16
CA GLU A 29 -22.81 -11.75 -0.05
C GLU A 29 -22.98 -12.87 -1.09
N GLN A 30 -22.22 -12.81 -2.19
CA GLN A 30 -22.27 -13.83 -3.25
C GLN A 30 -21.66 -15.17 -2.83
N PHE A 31 -20.63 -15.15 -1.99
CA PHE A 31 -19.88 -16.33 -1.58
C PHE A 31 -19.77 -16.42 -0.04
N PRO A 32 -20.87 -16.67 0.67
CA PRO A 32 -20.92 -16.60 2.14
C PRO A 32 -19.96 -17.57 2.84
N LEU A 33 -19.67 -18.72 2.22
CA LEU A 33 -18.69 -19.68 2.74
C LEU A 33 -17.28 -19.09 2.89
N TYR A 34 -16.94 -18.09 2.07
CA TYR A 34 -15.64 -17.42 2.09
C TYR A 34 -15.73 -15.97 2.56
N ALA A 35 -16.87 -15.53 3.12
CA ALA A 35 -17.11 -14.13 3.46
C ALA A 35 -16.01 -13.53 4.35
N GLU A 36 -15.48 -14.29 5.31
CA GLU A 36 -14.42 -13.80 6.20
C GLU A 36 -13.07 -13.64 5.49
N ASN A 37 -12.87 -14.29 4.35
CA ASN A 37 -11.62 -14.22 3.59
C ASN A 37 -11.52 -12.99 2.69
N PHE A 38 -12.63 -12.47 2.15
CA PHE A 38 -12.56 -11.35 1.20
C PHE A 38 -11.92 -10.08 1.77
N PRO A 39 -12.20 -9.66 3.03
CA PRO A 39 -11.46 -8.56 3.64
C PRO A 39 -9.95 -8.83 3.73
N ILE A 40 -9.55 -10.07 4.04
CA ILE A 40 -8.13 -10.46 4.13
C ILE A 40 -7.47 -10.42 2.75
N TRP A 41 -8.15 -10.97 1.73
CA TRP A 41 -7.66 -10.96 0.35
C TRP A 41 -7.61 -9.56 -0.25
N SER A 42 -8.52 -8.66 0.16
CA SER A 42 -8.45 -7.23 -0.17
C SER A 42 -7.17 -6.59 0.38
N GLU A 43 -6.81 -6.83 1.64
CA GLU A 43 -5.54 -6.32 2.20
C GLU A 43 -4.30 -6.94 1.53
N GLN A 44 -4.35 -8.21 1.14
CA GLN A 44 -3.30 -8.86 0.36
C GLN A 44 -3.19 -8.24 -1.05
N GLY A 45 -4.32 -7.99 -1.70
CA GLY A 45 -4.41 -7.31 -2.99
C GLY A 45 -3.80 -5.92 -2.95
N HIS A 46 -4.14 -5.13 -1.92
CA HIS A 46 -3.51 -3.84 -1.64
C HIS A 46 -1.97 -3.98 -1.54
N GLY A 47 -1.47 -4.93 -0.75
CA GLY A 47 -0.03 -5.17 -0.60
C GLY A 47 0.67 -5.52 -1.93
N ILE A 48 0.02 -6.36 -2.75
CA ILE A 48 0.51 -6.73 -4.09
C ILE A 48 0.55 -5.51 -5.01
N ALA A 49 -0.52 -4.73 -5.07
CA ALA A 49 -0.61 -3.54 -5.93
C ALA A 49 0.45 -2.49 -5.54
N LEU A 50 0.60 -2.25 -4.24
CA LEU A 50 1.62 -1.36 -3.70
C LEU A 50 3.03 -1.84 -4.06
N TYR A 51 3.33 -3.13 -3.85
CA TYR A 51 4.65 -3.68 -4.14
C TYR A 51 4.98 -3.67 -5.63
N ALA A 52 4.02 -4.04 -6.49
CA ALA A 52 4.17 -3.99 -7.93
C ALA A 52 4.43 -2.56 -8.43
N THR A 53 3.68 -1.58 -7.89
CA THR A 53 3.89 -0.15 -8.18
C THR A 53 5.29 0.30 -7.77
N TRP A 54 5.73 -0.08 -6.57
CA TRP A 54 7.07 0.26 -6.08
C TRP A 54 8.15 -0.32 -6.99
N LEU A 55 8.05 -1.60 -7.37
CA LEU A 55 9.02 -2.23 -8.26
C LEU A 55 9.09 -1.54 -9.63
N ALA A 56 7.95 -1.21 -10.22
CA ALA A 56 7.89 -0.51 -11.51
C ALA A 56 8.57 0.87 -11.45
N LEU A 57 8.37 1.62 -10.35
CA LEU A 57 9.05 2.90 -10.14
C LEU A 57 10.57 2.71 -9.92
N ALA A 58 10.94 1.71 -9.11
CA ALA A 58 12.34 1.42 -8.80
C ALA A 58 13.13 1.02 -10.05
N GLU A 59 12.54 0.25 -10.98
CA GLU A 59 13.15 -0.09 -12.27
C GLU A 59 13.50 1.16 -13.11
N LYS A 60 12.79 2.27 -12.90
CA LYS A 60 13.04 3.55 -13.57
C LYS A 60 13.88 4.51 -12.72
N ASN A 61 14.55 4.03 -11.67
CA ASN A 61 15.30 4.83 -10.70
C ASN A 61 14.46 5.93 -10.03
N ILE A 62 13.17 5.68 -9.83
CA ILE A 62 12.26 6.56 -9.09
C ILE A 62 12.11 6.00 -7.68
N GLY A 63 12.46 6.81 -6.69
CA GLY A 63 12.29 6.47 -5.28
C GLY A 63 10.83 6.60 -4.86
N MET A 64 10.41 5.73 -3.94
CA MET A 64 9.09 5.79 -3.29
C MET A 64 9.27 5.39 -1.83
N ASN A 65 8.39 5.87 -0.96
CA ASN A 65 8.21 5.33 0.39
C ASN A 65 6.71 5.19 0.69
N VAL A 66 6.36 4.41 1.71
CA VAL A 66 4.97 4.13 2.08
C VAL A 66 4.66 4.73 3.44
N GLN A 67 3.59 5.52 3.52
CA GLN A 67 3.10 6.15 4.74
C GLN A 67 1.66 5.71 5.03
N HIS A 68 1.28 5.80 6.30
CA HIS A 68 -0.04 5.45 6.80
C HIS A 68 -0.55 6.56 7.74
N TYR A 69 -1.01 7.66 7.15
CA TYR A 69 -1.70 8.74 7.86
C TYR A 69 -3.22 8.53 7.93
N ASN A 70 -3.74 7.51 7.24
CA ASN A 70 -5.09 7.01 7.43
C ASN A 70 -5.26 6.48 8.88
N PRO A 71 -6.43 6.69 9.51
CA PRO A 71 -7.64 7.32 8.96
C PRO A 71 -7.68 8.85 9.10
N LEU A 72 -6.61 9.50 9.62
CA LEU A 72 -6.64 10.92 10.01
C LEU A 72 -6.88 11.87 8.83
N VAL A 73 -6.47 11.48 7.63
CA VAL A 73 -6.55 12.30 6.41
C VAL A 73 -7.73 11.94 5.51
N ASP A 74 -8.45 10.86 5.82
CA ASP A 74 -9.44 10.26 4.91
C ASP A 74 -10.55 11.23 4.56
N ALA A 75 -11.16 11.88 5.55
CA ALA A 75 -12.26 12.84 5.33
C ALA A 75 -11.82 14.05 4.47
N GLN A 76 -10.63 14.59 4.74
CA GLN A 76 -10.09 15.73 4.00
C GLN A 76 -9.75 15.36 2.55
N LEU A 77 -9.24 14.15 2.31
CA LEU A 77 -8.96 13.66 0.96
C LEU A 77 -10.25 13.38 0.18
N ALA A 78 -11.26 12.81 0.86
CA ALA A 78 -12.56 12.56 0.27
C ALA A 78 -13.26 13.84 -0.16
N GLU A 79 -13.28 14.86 0.71
CA GLU A 79 -13.83 16.19 0.39
C GLU A 79 -13.06 16.87 -0.74
N LYS A 80 -11.72 16.78 -0.72
CA LYS A 80 -10.87 17.51 -1.68
C LYS A 80 -10.89 16.92 -3.10
N TYR A 81 -10.99 15.60 -3.21
CA TYR A 81 -10.81 14.88 -4.48
C TYR A 81 -12.04 14.07 -4.88
N ASP A 82 -13.20 14.32 -4.25
CA ASP A 82 -14.46 13.63 -4.52
C ASP A 82 -14.32 12.10 -4.47
N ILE A 83 -13.58 11.59 -3.47
CA ILE A 83 -13.34 10.16 -3.33
C ILE A 83 -14.64 9.47 -2.87
N PRO A 84 -15.08 8.37 -3.51
CA PRO A 84 -16.26 7.63 -3.09
C PRO A 84 -16.18 7.17 -1.63
N ALA A 85 -17.31 7.23 -0.91
CA ALA A 85 -17.35 6.86 0.51
C ALA A 85 -17.03 5.37 0.77
N ASN A 86 -17.21 4.50 -0.22
CA ASN A 86 -16.87 3.09 -0.19
C ASN A 86 -15.37 2.82 -0.44
N TRP A 87 -14.57 3.82 -0.82
CA TRP A 87 -13.14 3.65 -1.02
C TRP A 87 -12.38 3.87 0.29
N LYS A 88 -11.84 2.78 0.84
CA LYS A 88 -11.09 2.81 2.10
C LYS A 88 -9.62 3.05 1.82
N LEU A 89 -9.07 4.16 2.33
CA LEU A 89 -7.65 4.47 2.19
C LEU A 89 -6.79 3.46 2.95
N ARG A 90 -5.79 2.89 2.28
CA ARG A 90 -4.86 1.91 2.85
C ARG A 90 -3.46 2.48 3.02
N ALA A 91 -2.96 3.26 2.07
CA ALA A 91 -1.64 3.86 2.14
C ALA A 91 -1.50 5.14 1.30
N GLN A 92 -0.50 5.96 1.63
CA GLN A 92 -0.07 7.11 0.82
C GLN A 92 1.41 6.93 0.50
N SER A 93 1.77 6.98 -0.78
CA SER A 93 3.14 6.72 -1.23
C SER A 93 3.72 7.89 -2.02
N PRO A 94 4.45 8.81 -1.36
CA PRO A 94 5.24 9.83 -2.04
C PRO A 94 6.32 9.20 -2.93
N PHE A 95 6.46 9.67 -4.15
CA PHE A 95 7.45 9.19 -5.12
C PHE A 95 8.15 10.33 -5.85
N GLY A 96 9.41 10.11 -6.26
CA GLY A 96 10.21 11.14 -6.93
C GLY A 96 11.67 10.75 -7.16
N GLN A 97 12.50 11.75 -7.45
CA GLN A 97 13.93 11.54 -7.66
C GLN A 97 14.60 10.99 -6.39
N ILE A 98 15.52 10.03 -6.57
CA ILE A 98 16.37 9.53 -5.50
C ILE A 98 17.47 10.56 -5.23
N VAL A 99 17.41 11.22 -4.07
CA VAL A 99 18.40 12.25 -3.65
C VAL A 99 19.46 11.71 -2.70
N ALA A 100 19.20 10.55 -2.08
CA ALA A 100 20.14 9.82 -1.25
C ALA A 100 19.84 8.31 -1.36
N PRO A 101 20.85 7.43 -1.28
CA PRO A 101 20.62 6.00 -1.23
C PRO A 101 19.85 5.60 0.03
N ALA A 102 19.17 4.45 -0.03
CA ALA A 102 18.61 3.84 1.17
C ALA A 102 19.73 3.43 2.14
N GLY A 103 19.43 3.48 3.43
CA GLY A 103 20.33 2.92 4.46
C GLY A 103 20.34 1.39 4.45
N ASP A 104 21.21 0.82 5.27
CA ASP A 104 21.32 -0.62 5.42
C ASP A 104 20.03 -1.25 5.98
N LYS A 105 19.77 -2.50 5.58
CA LYS A 105 18.61 -3.26 6.03
C LYS A 105 19.02 -4.66 6.45
N ASP A 106 18.80 -4.99 7.71
CA ASP A 106 18.95 -6.36 8.22
C ASP A 106 17.81 -7.25 7.73
N ILE A 107 18.15 -8.46 7.28
CA ILE A 107 17.18 -9.45 6.80
C ILE A 107 17.39 -10.75 7.56
N GLN A 108 16.44 -11.10 8.43
CA GLN A 108 16.40 -12.42 9.05
C GLN A 108 15.87 -13.46 8.05
N ILE A 109 16.70 -14.42 7.68
CA ILE A 109 16.31 -15.50 6.73
C ILE A 109 16.09 -16.85 7.42
N GLU A 110 16.64 -17.04 8.62
CA GLU A 110 16.52 -18.30 9.36
C GLU A 110 15.07 -18.55 9.79
N GLY A 111 14.64 -19.82 9.69
CA GLY A 111 13.31 -20.26 10.12
C GLY A 111 12.14 -19.83 9.23
N ARG A 112 12.38 -19.13 8.11
CA ARG A 112 11.31 -18.67 7.21
C ARG A 112 10.86 -19.68 6.15
N PHE A 113 11.70 -20.67 5.87
CA PHE A 113 11.46 -21.66 4.81
C PHE A 113 11.59 -23.08 5.37
N LYS A 114 10.72 -23.98 4.89
CA LYS A 114 10.85 -25.42 5.10
C LYS A 114 10.83 -26.08 3.72
N VAL A 115 11.77 -27.01 3.48
CA VAL A 115 11.89 -27.75 2.22
C VAL A 115 11.67 -29.22 2.53
N PHE A 116 10.83 -29.90 1.74
CA PHE A 116 10.53 -31.31 1.87
C PHE A 116 10.54 -31.96 0.48
N GLY A 117 11.07 -33.19 0.38
CA GLY A 117 11.20 -33.96 -0.87
C GLY A 117 12.63 -34.47 -1.08
N ASP A 118 12.76 -35.67 -1.65
CA ASP A 118 14.03 -36.18 -2.19
C ASP A 118 14.20 -35.71 -3.64
N LYS A 119 15.46 -35.64 -4.11
CA LYS A 119 15.81 -35.20 -5.48
C LYS A 119 15.09 -35.97 -6.57
#